data_AF-A0A1M6D6M1-F1
#
_entry.id   AF-A0A1M6D6M1-F1
#
_cell.length_a   1.000
_cell.length_b   1.000
_cell.length_c   1.000
_cell.angle_alpha   90.00
_cell.angle_beta   90.00
_cell.angle_gamma   90.00
#
_symmetry.space_group_name_H-M   'P 1'
#
loop_
_entity.id
_entity.type
_entity.pdbx_description
1 polymer ?
#
loop_
_entity_poly.entity_id
_entity_poly.type
_entity_poly.pdbx_seq_one_letter_code
_entity_poly.pdbx_strand_id
1 'polypeptide(L)'
;MSSGPQTYPGASTAYWYGSKYAGSAMEVNVVVLHTTEGRTLPDYGGGAVAPTLTAVPDFAARRLRWYQHFPIDTSARALVNLPGGVETNTLNVCQVEMVGTCDPDTHAQWTRAGLAHIYWPEAPDWALAGVAEFLRWMHVEHGVPLTGPSSWPAYPSSYGATSARMTYAEWTAFEGVCGHMHVPENVHGDPGAIHFDRLIALAKGDPPTQPAPPKEEDVPSVLNKPNSIDTLLKSGRWVELAFQTDGVILTGPVVHQTMVHLLLDAPDGTRVEGQFFLTDSAGDTSDYLPSDEAGPEGCQFHANGQVLAGRQLHFKVRATSPDGSDVRLLHRVASGLYWAV
;
A
#
# COMPACT_ATOMS: atom_id res chain seq x y z
N MET A 1 24.33 30.46 15.08
CA MET A 1 25.18 29.64 14.18
C MET A 1 24.53 28.28 14.26
N SER A 2 24.14 27.66 13.14
CA SER A 2 23.38 26.39 13.19
C SER A 2 24.04 25.38 14.13
N SER A 3 23.29 24.90 15.10
CA SER A 3 23.81 24.07 16.20
C SER A 3 23.86 22.58 15.85
N GLY A 4 23.07 22.12 14.87
CA GLY A 4 23.00 20.72 14.44
C GLY A 4 23.41 20.46 12.98
N PRO A 5 23.46 19.19 12.53
CA PRO A 5 23.73 18.82 11.15
C PRO A 5 22.63 19.33 10.21
N GLN A 6 23.02 19.94 9.09
CA GLN A 6 22.06 20.59 8.19
C GLN A 6 21.36 19.66 7.21
N THR A 7 21.71 18.37 7.21
CA THR A 7 21.13 17.37 6.32
C THR A 7 20.73 16.13 7.09
N TYR A 8 19.51 15.65 6.86
CA TYR A 8 19.03 14.41 7.46
C TYR A 8 19.77 13.20 6.86
N PRO A 9 20.33 12.30 7.68
CA PRO A 9 21.08 11.15 7.19
C PRO A 9 20.30 10.30 6.17
N GLY A 10 20.92 10.03 5.02
CA GLY A 10 20.32 9.23 3.96
C GLY A 10 19.26 9.95 3.11
N ALA A 11 18.93 11.21 3.40
CA ALA A 11 18.04 11.98 2.55
C ALA A 11 18.69 12.30 1.20
N SER A 12 17.93 12.18 0.12
CA SER A 12 18.34 12.58 -1.21
C SER A 12 18.25 14.09 -1.37
N THR A 13 19.28 14.72 -1.94
CA THR A 13 19.28 16.13 -2.33
C THR A 13 19.00 16.33 -3.83
N ALA A 14 18.45 15.31 -4.51
CA ALA A 14 18.13 15.40 -5.94
C ALA A 14 17.12 16.51 -6.28
N TYR A 15 16.33 16.96 -5.29
CA TYR A 15 15.35 18.05 -5.40
C TYR A 15 15.73 19.22 -4.48
N TRP A 16 17.00 19.64 -4.53
CA TRP A 16 17.47 20.76 -3.72
C TRP A 16 17.03 22.12 -4.27
N TYR A 17 16.30 22.89 -3.46
CA TYR A 17 15.76 24.20 -3.84
C TYR A 17 16.41 25.37 -3.11
N GLY A 18 17.14 25.12 -2.01
CA GLY A 18 17.81 26.15 -1.21
C GLY A 18 18.81 27.02 -1.99
N SER A 19 19.35 26.54 -3.10
CA SER A 19 20.24 27.35 -3.97
C SER A 19 19.47 28.37 -4.81
N LYS A 20 18.21 28.09 -5.15
CA LYS A 20 17.35 28.95 -5.97
C LYS A 20 16.52 29.90 -5.11
N TYR A 21 16.07 29.42 -3.96
CA TYR A 21 15.26 30.17 -3.01
C TYR A 21 16.02 30.28 -1.70
N ALA A 22 16.61 31.45 -1.44
CA ALA A 22 17.21 31.72 -0.14
C ALA A 22 16.14 31.70 0.95
N GLY A 23 16.48 31.07 2.08
CA GLY A 23 15.71 31.13 3.32
C GLY A 23 16.45 31.93 4.40
N SER A 24 15.74 32.30 5.46
CA SER A 24 16.30 32.92 6.64
C SER A 24 17.02 31.86 7.48
N ALA A 25 18.18 32.19 8.03
CA ALA A 25 18.83 31.34 9.03
C ALA A 25 17.97 31.27 10.30
N MET A 26 17.85 30.08 10.88
CA MET A 26 17.04 29.80 12.06
C MET A 26 17.83 28.93 13.04
N GLU A 27 17.25 28.61 14.20
CA GLU A 27 17.63 27.44 14.99
C GLU A 27 16.36 26.66 15.30
N VAL A 28 16.17 25.53 14.62
CA VAL A 28 14.88 24.82 14.64
C VAL A 28 14.55 24.28 16.03
N ASN A 29 13.36 24.62 16.52
CA ASN A 29 12.76 24.06 17.74
C ASN A 29 11.34 23.49 17.50
N VAL A 30 10.82 23.62 16.26
CA VAL A 30 9.49 23.16 15.86
C VAL A 30 9.58 22.28 14.61
N VAL A 31 8.88 21.15 14.58
CA VAL A 31 8.58 20.39 13.37
C VAL A 31 7.09 20.49 13.04
N VAL A 32 6.77 20.93 11.82
CA VAL A 32 5.40 20.92 11.30
C VAL A 32 5.23 19.78 10.32
N LEU A 33 4.26 18.91 10.61
CA LEU A 33 3.86 17.80 9.75
C LEU A 33 2.77 18.24 8.78
N HIS A 34 2.96 17.90 7.52
CA HIS A 34 2.03 18.12 6.43
C HIS A 34 1.71 16.83 5.70
N THR A 35 0.62 16.81 4.93
CA THR A 35 0.36 15.77 3.93
C THR A 35 0.25 16.38 2.55
N THR A 36 0.87 15.74 1.56
CA THR A 36 0.93 16.31 0.20
C THR A 36 -0.40 16.24 -0.55
N GLU A 37 -1.38 15.50 -0.01
CA GLU A 37 -2.63 15.12 -0.68
C GLU A 37 -2.39 14.48 -2.06
N GLY A 38 -1.23 13.82 -2.20
CA GLY A 38 -0.75 13.21 -3.43
C GLY A 38 -0.07 11.86 -3.18
N ARG A 39 0.15 11.09 -4.24
CA ARG A 39 0.76 9.75 -4.15
C ARG A 39 2.25 9.70 -4.49
N THR A 40 2.81 10.82 -4.92
CA THR A 40 4.20 10.92 -5.39
C THR A 40 4.86 12.19 -4.86
N LEU A 41 6.19 12.24 -4.94
CA LEU A 41 6.95 13.45 -4.64
C LEU A 41 6.47 14.61 -5.54
N PRO A 42 5.94 15.71 -4.98
CA PRO A 42 5.58 16.89 -5.74
C PRO A 42 6.82 17.63 -6.26
N ASP A 43 6.67 18.40 -7.35
CA ASP A 43 7.72 19.32 -7.82
C ASP A 43 7.74 20.66 -7.06
N TYR A 44 6.72 20.90 -6.24
CA TYR A 44 6.49 22.12 -5.47
C TYR A 44 6.57 23.41 -6.29
N GLY A 45 6.08 23.37 -7.54
CA GLY A 45 6.18 24.51 -8.46
C GLY A 45 7.64 24.87 -8.77
N GLY A 46 8.50 23.86 -8.86
CA GLY A 46 9.94 24.02 -9.01
C GLY A 46 10.62 24.63 -7.78
N GLY A 47 10.10 24.32 -6.58
CA GLY A 47 10.62 24.74 -5.28
C GLY A 47 9.98 26.00 -4.66
N ALA A 48 9.02 26.63 -5.33
CA ALA A 48 8.42 27.89 -4.89
C ALA A 48 7.63 27.77 -3.57
N VAL A 49 7.12 26.57 -3.28
CA VAL A 49 6.32 26.23 -2.09
C VAL A 49 6.85 24.97 -1.39
N ALA A 50 8.13 24.63 -1.59
CA ALA A 50 8.69 23.39 -1.06
C ALA A 50 8.86 23.45 0.47
N PRO A 51 8.61 22.34 1.19
CA PRO A 51 8.92 22.18 2.61
C PRO A 51 10.42 21.98 2.82
N THR A 52 10.89 21.83 4.05
CA THR A 52 12.29 21.47 4.35
C THR A 52 12.61 20.07 3.82
N LEU A 53 11.73 19.08 4.09
CA LEU A 53 11.86 17.71 3.61
C LEU A 53 10.52 17.13 3.15
N THR A 54 10.60 16.12 2.28
CA THR A 54 9.47 15.26 1.90
C THR A 54 9.79 13.80 2.19
N ALA A 55 8.90 13.11 2.90
CA ALA A 55 8.92 11.67 3.10
C ALA A 55 8.03 10.96 2.07
N VAL A 56 8.63 10.08 1.26
CA VAL A 56 7.96 9.38 0.15
C VAL A 56 7.88 7.87 0.46
N PRO A 57 6.70 7.24 0.41
CA PRO A 57 6.59 5.81 0.68
C PRO A 57 7.29 4.95 -0.37
N ASP A 58 8.06 3.99 0.12
CA ASP A 58 8.56 2.84 -0.62
C ASP A 58 7.78 1.61 -0.17
N PHE A 59 6.62 1.36 -0.79
CA PHE A 59 5.70 0.30 -0.36
C PHE A 59 6.33 -1.09 -0.41
N ALA A 60 7.16 -1.37 -1.42
CA ALA A 60 7.84 -2.65 -1.55
C ALA A 60 8.83 -2.89 -0.40
N ALA A 61 9.59 -1.86 -0.03
CA ALA A 61 10.55 -1.94 1.07
C ALA A 61 9.95 -1.59 2.45
N ARG A 62 8.67 -1.23 2.52
CA ARG A 62 7.95 -0.80 3.74
C ARG A 62 8.74 0.23 4.55
N ARG A 63 9.24 1.27 3.89
CA ARG A 63 10.01 2.36 4.51
C ARG A 63 9.73 3.69 3.83
N LEU A 64 10.15 4.79 4.46
CA LEU A 64 10.11 6.12 3.84
C LEU A 64 11.46 6.44 3.18
N ARG A 65 11.40 7.00 1.97
CA ARG A 65 12.54 7.64 1.29
C ARG A 65 12.43 9.14 1.54
N TRP A 66 13.50 9.73 2.06
CA TRP A 66 13.54 11.15 2.37
C TRP A 66 14.18 11.95 1.25
N TYR A 67 13.55 13.06 0.89
CA TYR A 67 14.07 14.05 -0.04
C TYR A 67 14.17 15.37 0.70
N GLN A 68 15.36 15.98 0.70
CA GLN A 68 15.60 17.23 1.38
C GLN A 68 15.75 18.37 0.38
N HIS A 69 15.07 19.47 0.66
CA HIS A 69 14.93 20.61 -0.25
C HIS A 69 15.68 21.85 0.24
N PHE A 70 15.75 22.03 1.56
CA PHE A 70 16.45 23.13 2.25
C PHE A 70 17.28 22.59 3.42
N PRO A 71 18.30 23.32 3.89
CA PRO A 71 18.96 23.03 5.17
C PRO A 71 17.95 22.99 6.33
N ILE A 72 18.22 22.21 7.38
CA ILE A 72 17.32 22.12 8.55
C ILE A 72 17.12 23.50 9.20
N ASP A 73 18.21 24.22 9.50
CA ASP A 73 18.18 25.51 10.19
C ASP A 73 18.02 26.68 9.20
N THR A 74 17.18 26.49 8.18
CA THR A 74 16.86 27.51 7.17
C THR A 74 15.39 27.46 6.81
N SER A 75 14.74 28.61 6.75
CA SER A 75 13.30 28.68 6.47
C SER A 75 12.94 28.06 5.12
N ALA A 76 11.89 27.24 5.13
CA ALA A 76 11.26 26.68 3.94
C ALA A 76 9.99 27.49 3.58
N ARG A 77 9.14 26.95 2.71
CA ARG A 77 8.12 27.73 1.99
C ARG A 77 6.72 27.12 1.94
N ALA A 78 6.46 26.05 2.69
CA ALA A 78 5.17 25.36 2.71
C ALA A 78 4.12 26.02 3.61
N LEU A 79 4.51 26.86 4.58
CA LEU A 79 3.55 27.65 5.37
C LEU A 79 3.21 28.98 4.69
N VAL A 80 2.03 29.51 4.95
CA VAL A 80 1.68 30.89 4.60
C VAL A 80 2.18 31.82 5.69
N ASN A 81 2.95 32.83 5.29
CA ASN A 81 3.41 33.90 6.17
C ASN A 81 2.73 35.22 5.77
N LEU A 82 1.68 35.62 6.50
CA LEU A 82 0.89 36.80 6.16
C LEU A 82 1.62 38.09 6.58
N PRO A 83 1.50 39.19 5.80
CA PRO A 83 2.03 40.49 6.21
C PRO A 83 1.47 40.94 7.57
N GLY A 84 2.36 41.25 8.52
CA GLY A 84 1.98 41.64 9.88
C GLY A 84 1.61 40.47 10.79
N GLY A 85 1.88 39.25 10.34
CA GLY A 85 1.71 38.00 11.07
C GLY A 85 2.83 37.66 12.06
N VAL A 86 2.94 36.38 12.40
CA VAL A 86 3.92 35.78 13.32
C VAL A 86 5.00 34.99 12.60
N GLU A 87 5.26 35.29 11.33
CA GLU A 87 6.45 34.80 10.65
C GLU A 87 6.48 33.25 10.60
N THR A 88 5.34 32.62 10.28
CA THR A 88 5.13 31.16 10.42
C THR A 88 6.18 30.30 9.72
N ASN A 89 6.73 30.74 8.58
CA ASN A 89 7.80 30.04 7.85
C ASN A 89 9.19 30.22 8.46
N THR A 90 9.41 31.31 9.20
CA THR A 90 10.71 31.85 9.58
C THR A 90 10.94 31.82 11.10
N LEU A 91 9.95 31.36 11.87
CA LEU A 91 10.02 31.21 13.31
C LEU A 91 10.47 29.79 13.70
N ASN A 92 11.73 29.46 13.39
CA ASN A 92 12.42 28.24 13.86
C ASN A 92 11.72 26.90 13.52
N VAL A 93 11.10 26.83 12.34
CA VAL A 93 10.33 25.66 11.91
C VAL A 93 11.05 24.83 10.86
N CYS A 94 11.10 23.50 11.08
CA CYS A 94 11.35 22.52 10.04
C CYS A 94 10.01 22.00 9.51
N GLN A 95 9.80 22.12 8.19
CA GLN A 95 8.54 21.73 7.54
C GLN A 95 8.72 20.36 6.88
N VAL A 96 7.84 19.42 7.16
CA VAL A 96 7.90 18.05 6.64
C VAL A 96 6.62 17.71 5.91
N GLU A 97 6.73 17.45 4.61
CA GLU A 97 5.65 16.88 3.81
C GLU A 97 5.69 15.36 3.83
N MET A 98 4.54 14.74 4.06
CA MET A 98 4.40 13.30 4.08
C MET A 98 3.52 12.86 2.90
N VAL A 99 4.09 12.15 1.93
CA VAL A 99 3.36 11.73 0.73
C VAL A 99 2.25 10.75 1.11
N GLY A 100 1.02 11.13 0.79
CA GLY A 100 -0.21 10.45 1.14
C GLY A 100 -1.34 11.46 1.27
N THR A 101 -2.41 11.08 1.94
CA THR A 101 -3.60 11.92 2.16
C THR A 101 -4.07 11.82 3.60
N CYS A 102 -4.65 12.91 4.11
CA CYS A 102 -5.44 12.88 5.35
C CYS A 102 -6.96 12.99 5.09
N ASP A 103 -7.36 13.16 3.83
CA ASP A 103 -8.75 13.28 3.40
C ASP A 103 -9.39 11.89 3.19
N PRO A 104 -10.44 11.54 3.95
CA PRO A 104 -11.12 10.25 3.80
C PRO A 104 -11.77 10.06 2.42
N ASP A 105 -12.21 11.13 1.75
CA ASP A 105 -12.83 11.03 0.43
C ASP A 105 -11.78 10.67 -0.63
N THR A 106 -10.62 11.32 -0.58
CA THR A 106 -9.46 11.02 -1.42
C THR A 106 -8.94 9.59 -1.16
N HIS A 107 -8.81 9.19 0.12
CA HIS A 107 -8.46 7.82 0.51
C HIS A 107 -9.44 6.80 -0.08
N ALA A 108 -10.75 7.02 0.05
CA ALA A 108 -11.76 6.12 -0.46
C ALA A 108 -11.73 6.04 -1.99
N GLN A 109 -11.48 7.16 -2.68
CA GLN A 109 -11.32 7.18 -4.13
C GLN A 109 -10.11 6.35 -4.59
N TRP A 110 -8.94 6.56 -3.99
CA TRP A 110 -7.72 5.84 -4.37
C TRP A 110 -7.81 4.35 -4.03
N THR A 111 -8.46 4.01 -2.91
CA THR A 111 -8.73 2.61 -2.54
C THR A 111 -9.61 1.92 -3.58
N ARG A 112 -10.73 2.53 -3.99
CA ARG A 112 -11.60 1.99 -5.05
C ARG A 112 -10.88 1.83 -6.39
N ALA A 113 -9.92 2.70 -6.66
CA ALA A 113 -9.10 2.65 -7.86
C ALA A 113 -7.91 1.67 -7.78
N GLY A 114 -7.71 0.99 -6.64
CA GLY A 114 -6.57 0.07 -6.44
C GLY A 114 -5.21 0.76 -6.44
N LEU A 115 -5.15 2.06 -6.12
CA LEU A 115 -3.93 2.84 -6.13
C LEU A 115 -3.25 2.75 -4.76
N ALA A 116 -2.00 2.31 -4.72
CA ALA A 116 -1.21 2.31 -3.47
C ALA A 116 -1.00 3.75 -2.96
N HIS A 117 -1.27 3.96 -1.67
CA HIS A 117 -1.14 5.25 -0.99
C HIS A 117 -1.10 5.05 0.53
N ILE A 118 -0.72 6.10 1.27
CA ILE A 118 -0.86 6.17 2.73
C ILE A 118 -2.06 7.08 3.05
N TYR A 119 -2.96 6.60 3.89
CA TYR A 119 -3.93 7.42 4.60
C TYR A 119 -3.38 7.70 5.99
N TRP A 120 -2.96 8.93 6.27
CA TRP A 120 -2.17 9.25 7.46
C TRP A 120 -2.89 9.09 8.81
N PRO A 121 -4.21 9.34 8.91
CA PRO A 121 -4.98 8.98 10.10
C PRO A 121 -4.91 7.49 10.46
N GLU A 122 -4.77 6.61 9.47
CA GLU A 122 -4.63 5.16 9.66
C GLU A 122 -3.28 4.65 9.12
N ALA A 123 -2.23 5.47 9.25
CA ALA A 123 -0.92 5.15 8.69
C ALA A 123 -0.41 3.80 9.24
N PRO A 124 0.17 2.94 8.38
CA PRO A 124 0.77 1.72 8.86
C PRO A 124 1.99 2.02 9.75
N ASP A 125 2.24 1.17 10.75
CA ASP A 125 3.28 1.42 11.77
C ASP A 125 4.68 1.59 11.17
N TRP A 126 5.00 0.99 10.02
CA TRP A 126 6.28 1.19 9.34
C TRP A 126 6.45 2.62 8.80
N ALA A 127 5.36 3.26 8.37
CA ALA A 127 5.38 4.64 7.92
C ALA A 127 5.51 5.59 9.11
N LEU A 128 4.72 5.36 10.17
CA LEU A 128 4.86 6.10 11.43
C LEU A 128 6.26 5.96 12.03
N ALA A 129 6.86 4.77 11.98
CA ALA A 129 8.22 4.53 12.45
C ALA A 129 9.26 5.30 11.64
N GLY A 130 9.08 5.42 10.32
CA GLY A 130 9.96 6.24 9.47
C GLY A 130 9.90 7.73 9.82
N VAL A 131 8.71 8.27 10.12
CA VAL A 131 8.57 9.66 10.60
C VAL A 131 9.13 9.79 12.02
N ALA A 132 8.87 8.83 12.89
CA ALA A 132 9.39 8.79 14.26
C ALA A 132 10.92 8.77 14.33
N GLU A 133 11.58 8.05 13.40
CA GLU A 133 13.04 8.03 13.29
C GLU A 133 13.59 9.43 12.98
N PHE A 134 12.94 10.15 12.06
CA PHE A 134 13.27 11.54 11.78
C PHE A 134 13.04 12.45 12.99
N LEU A 135 11.89 12.34 13.67
CA LEU A 135 11.59 13.14 14.87
C LEU A 135 12.60 12.88 16.00
N ARG A 136 12.99 11.62 16.22
CA ARG A 136 14.04 11.25 17.17
C ARG A 136 15.38 11.90 16.82
N TRP A 137 15.73 11.92 15.53
CA TRP A 137 16.93 12.59 15.05
C TRP A 137 16.87 14.10 15.28
N MET A 138 15.75 14.76 14.96
CA MET A 138 15.52 16.18 15.26
C MET A 138 15.64 16.47 16.76
N HIS A 139 15.15 15.58 17.60
CA HIS A 139 15.28 15.71 19.06
C HIS A 139 16.73 15.63 19.52
N VAL A 140 17.50 14.66 19.03
CA VAL A 140 18.90 14.45 19.44
C VAL A 140 19.82 15.55 18.91
N GLU A 141 19.66 15.94 17.66
CA GLU A 141 20.61 16.81 16.97
C GLU A 141 20.24 18.29 16.99
N HIS A 142 18.95 18.62 17.11
CA HIS A 142 18.43 19.99 17.12
C HIS A 142 17.64 20.34 18.39
N GLY A 143 17.47 19.40 19.33
CA GLY A 143 16.80 19.67 20.60
C GLY A 143 15.28 19.82 20.53
N VAL A 144 14.65 19.50 19.39
CA VAL A 144 13.18 19.61 19.22
C VAL A 144 12.46 18.71 20.24
N PRO A 145 11.56 19.25 21.09
CA PRO A 145 10.82 18.42 22.05
C PRO A 145 9.93 17.36 21.38
N LEU A 146 9.95 16.12 21.89
CA LEU A 146 9.03 15.05 21.48
C LEU A 146 7.69 15.17 22.22
N THR A 147 7.03 16.30 22.01
CA THR A 147 5.73 16.70 22.57
C THR A 147 4.95 17.52 21.53
N GLY A 148 3.65 17.67 21.71
CA GLY A 148 2.82 18.46 20.80
C GLY A 148 1.42 18.73 21.35
N PRO A 149 0.54 19.32 20.54
CA PRO A 149 -0.85 19.59 20.92
C PRO A 149 -1.60 18.31 21.28
N SER A 150 -2.56 18.42 22.21
CA SER A 150 -3.39 17.29 22.66
C SER A 150 -4.58 16.99 21.74
N SER A 151 -4.84 17.84 20.74
CA SER A 151 -6.00 17.75 19.87
C SER A 151 -5.57 17.65 18.41
N TRP A 152 -6.00 16.60 17.72
CA TRP A 152 -5.72 16.35 16.30
C TRP A 152 -7.04 16.02 15.58
N PRO A 153 -7.90 17.02 15.31
CA PRO A 153 -9.18 16.77 14.65
C PRO A 153 -9.00 16.10 13.27
N ALA A 154 -9.98 15.27 12.90
CA ALA A 154 -9.99 14.61 11.60
C ALA A 154 -10.33 15.59 10.48
N TYR A 155 -9.82 15.37 9.27
CA TYR A 155 -10.29 16.09 8.09
C TYR A 155 -11.74 15.67 7.76
N PRO A 156 -12.64 16.58 7.33
CA PRO A 156 -12.41 18.01 7.07
C PRO A 156 -12.60 18.92 8.30
N SER A 157 -12.92 18.39 9.48
CA SER A 157 -13.15 19.21 10.69
C SER A 157 -11.90 19.97 11.17
N SER A 158 -10.71 19.55 10.75
CA SER A 158 -9.43 20.23 10.99
C SER A 158 -9.16 21.40 10.03
N TYR A 159 -9.91 21.53 8.93
CA TYR A 159 -9.70 22.56 7.91
C TYR A 159 -10.33 23.91 8.32
N GLY A 160 -9.68 25.01 7.93
CA GLY A 160 -10.14 26.37 8.15
C GLY A 160 -9.89 26.89 9.56
N ALA A 161 -10.79 27.76 10.03
CA ALA A 161 -10.73 28.37 11.35
C ALA A 161 -11.27 27.39 12.42
N THR A 162 -10.36 26.61 13.00
CA THR A 162 -10.68 25.58 14.00
C THR A 162 -10.15 25.95 15.38
N SER A 163 -10.66 25.32 16.43
CA SER A 163 -10.14 25.48 17.80
C SER A 163 -8.79 24.81 18.04
N ALA A 164 -8.30 23.98 17.10
CA ALA A 164 -6.95 23.42 17.15
C ALA A 164 -5.88 24.42 16.70
N ARG A 165 -6.28 25.49 16.00
CA ARG A 165 -5.39 26.56 15.54
C ARG A 165 -4.81 27.30 16.73
N MET A 166 -3.48 27.37 16.83
CA MET A 166 -2.81 28.21 17.81
C MET A 166 -3.08 29.68 17.53
N THR A 167 -3.16 30.46 18.59
CA THR A 167 -3.03 31.91 18.56
C THR A 167 -1.59 32.31 18.24
N TYR A 168 -1.39 33.58 17.92
CA TYR A 168 -0.07 34.16 17.64
C TYR A 168 0.89 34.02 18.83
N ALA A 169 0.37 34.17 20.05
CA ALA A 169 1.15 34.03 21.27
C ALA A 169 1.52 32.56 21.53
N GLU A 170 0.60 31.63 21.29
CA GLU A 170 0.86 30.20 21.43
C GLU A 170 1.91 29.73 20.41
N TRP A 171 1.81 30.15 19.14
CA TRP A 171 2.80 29.80 18.11
C TRP A 171 4.19 30.33 18.45
N THR A 172 4.29 31.59 18.89
CA THR A 172 5.58 32.20 19.28
C THR A 172 6.25 31.49 20.44
N ALA A 173 5.47 30.87 21.33
CA ALA A 173 5.97 30.14 22.49
C ALA A 173 6.09 28.62 22.27
N PHE A 174 5.64 28.11 21.12
CA PHE A 174 5.53 26.68 20.88
C PHE A 174 6.90 26.07 20.55
N GLU A 175 7.15 24.89 21.12
CA GLU A 175 8.27 24.03 20.78
C GLU A 175 7.77 22.59 20.69
N GLY A 176 8.31 21.83 19.74
CA GLY A 176 7.99 20.42 19.55
C GLY A 176 7.38 20.12 18.19
N VAL A 177 6.40 19.21 18.14
CA VAL A 177 5.84 18.68 16.89
C VAL A 177 4.36 19.02 16.80
N CYS A 178 3.95 19.63 15.70
CA CYS A 178 2.53 19.89 15.42
C CYS A 178 2.20 19.64 13.94
N GLY A 179 0.91 19.63 13.61
CA GLY A 179 0.43 19.57 12.23
C GLY A 179 0.16 20.95 11.62
N HIS A 180 0.07 21.03 10.29
CA HIS A 180 -0.31 22.26 9.57
C HIS A 180 -1.63 22.85 10.09
N MET A 181 -2.56 22.02 10.57
CA MET A 181 -3.82 22.43 11.23
C MET A 181 -3.66 23.26 12.50
N HIS A 182 -2.48 23.30 13.11
CA HIS A 182 -2.24 24.06 14.33
C HIS A 182 -1.61 25.42 14.06
N VAL A 183 -0.90 25.56 12.94
CA VAL A 183 -0.13 26.78 12.63
C VAL A 183 -1.10 27.93 12.34
N PRO A 184 -0.98 29.10 13.01
CA PRO A 184 -1.81 30.28 12.72
C PRO A 184 -1.67 30.76 11.28
N GLU A 185 -2.55 31.65 10.83
CA GLU A 185 -2.57 32.25 9.47
C GLU A 185 -2.86 31.29 8.32
N ASN A 186 -2.74 29.99 8.57
CA ASN A 186 -2.97 28.92 7.63
C ASN A 186 -4.39 28.37 7.82
N VAL A 187 -4.96 27.85 6.74
CA VAL A 187 -6.33 27.29 6.74
C VAL A 187 -6.35 25.79 6.46
N HIS A 188 -5.17 25.17 6.41
CA HIS A 188 -4.97 23.77 6.09
C HIS A 188 -5.40 22.86 7.25
N GLY A 189 -5.81 21.62 6.93
CA GLY A 189 -6.33 20.65 7.89
C GLY A 189 -5.46 19.41 8.07
N ASP A 190 -4.35 19.32 7.33
CA ASP A 190 -3.39 18.22 7.41
C ASP A 190 -2.53 18.30 8.69
N PRO A 191 -2.02 17.17 9.17
CA PRO A 191 -2.13 15.80 8.63
C PRO A 191 -3.43 15.06 9.06
N GLY A 192 -4.48 15.79 9.43
CA GLY A 192 -5.71 15.21 9.98
C GLY A 192 -5.47 14.53 11.34
N ALA A 193 -6.33 13.58 11.67
CA ALA A 193 -6.26 12.83 12.92
C ALA A 193 -5.17 11.74 12.90
N ILE A 194 -3.93 12.11 12.55
CA ILE A 194 -2.78 11.22 12.67
C ILE A 194 -2.68 10.67 14.10
N HIS A 195 -2.25 9.41 14.23
CA HIS A 195 -2.00 8.77 15.53
C HIS A 195 -0.77 9.37 16.24
N PHE A 196 -0.87 10.62 16.68
CA PHE A 196 0.24 11.40 17.21
C PHE A 196 0.87 10.78 18.46
N ASP A 197 0.05 10.28 19.39
CA ASP A 197 0.56 9.59 20.59
C ASP A 197 1.43 8.39 20.22
N ARG A 198 1.01 7.62 19.21
CA ARG A 198 1.76 6.48 18.71
C ARG A 198 3.06 6.91 18.04
N LEU A 199 3.01 7.97 17.22
CA LEU A 199 4.18 8.55 16.57
C LEU A 199 5.24 9.02 17.58
N ILE A 200 4.82 9.72 18.64
CA ILE A 200 5.72 10.19 19.70
C ILE A 200 6.27 9.03 20.53
N ALA A 201 5.45 8.03 20.83
CA ALA A 201 5.91 6.82 21.52
C ALA A 201 7.02 6.11 20.73
N LEU A 202 6.84 5.94 19.41
CA LEU A 202 7.85 5.39 18.51
C LEU A 202 9.13 6.22 18.51
N ALA A 203 9.03 7.55 18.48
CA ALA A 203 10.18 8.44 18.49
C ALA A 203 10.98 8.35 19.80
N LYS A 204 10.29 8.08 20.92
CA LYS A 204 10.89 7.84 22.24
C LYS A 204 11.49 6.44 22.40
N GLY A 205 11.34 5.57 21.41
CA GLY A 205 11.97 4.25 21.37
C GLY A 205 11.03 3.09 21.65
N ASP A 206 9.71 3.31 21.71
CA ASP A 206 8.78 2.18 21.65
C ASP A 206 9.02 1.41 20.35
N PRO A 207 9.03 0.08 20.39
CA PRO A 207 9.17 -0.68 19.17
C PRO A 207 7.98 -0.36 18.25
N PRO A 208 8.18 -0.26 16.92
CA PRO A 208 7.07 -0.38 15.99
C PRO A 208 6.32 -1.64 16.37
N THR A 209 4.99 -1.58 16.36
CA THR A 209 4.22 -2.79 16.45
C THR A 209 4.71 -3.56 15.25
N GLN A 210 5.37 -4.68 15.52
CA GLN A 210 5.63 -5.61 14.44
C GLN A 210 4.24 -5.76 13.81
N PRO A 211 4.10 -5.61 12.47
CA PRO A 211 2.94 -6.21 11.87
C PRO A 211 2.88 -7.60 12.48
N ALA A 212 1.74 -7.95 13.08
CA ALA A 212 1.53 -9.35 13.42
C ALA A 212 2.04 -10.14 12.21
N PRO A 213 2.82 -11.24 12.39
CA PRO A 213 3.05 -12.13 11.27
C PRO A 213 1.69 -12.25 10.59
N PRO A 214 1.61 -11.97 9.27
CA PRO A 214 0.33 -11.81 8.59
C PRO A 214 -0.56 -12.92 9.12
N LYS A 215 -1.75 -12.57 9.65
CA LYS A 215 -2.70 -13.62 10.02
C LYS A 215 -2.70 -14.58 8.84
N GLU A 216 -2.61 -15.89 9.08
CA GLU A 216 -2.48 -16.90 8.04
C GLU A 216 -3.54 -16.77 6.92
N GLU A 217 -4.60 -15.98 7.17
CA GLU A 217 -5.65 -15.52 6.26
C GLU A 217 -5.19 -14.59 5.11
N ASP A 218 -4.15 -13.76 5.25
CA ASP A 218 -3.72 -12.79 4.20
C ASP A 218 -2.56 -13.28 3.30
N VAL A 219 -1.88 -14.37 3.66
CA VAL A 219 -0.90 -15.00 2.77
C VAL A 219 -1.63 -15.99 1.87
N PRO A 220 -1.57 -15.84 0.53
CA PRO A 220 -2.14 -16.86 -0.33
C PRO A 220 -1.43 -18.18 -0.07
N SER A 221 -2.22 -19.21 0.22
CA SER A 221 -1.76 -20.57 0.12
C SER A 221 -1.46 -20.92 -1.33
N VAL A 222 -0.37 -21.64 -1.55
CA VAL A 222 0.01 -22.11 -2.89
C VAL A 222 -0.74 -23.40 -3.19
N LEU A 223 -1.56 -23.36 -4.24
CA LEU A 223 -2.13 -24.57 -4.84
C LEU A 223 -1.08 -25.19 -5.76
N ASN A 224 -0.79 -26.48 -5.55
CA ASN A 224 0.00 -27.30 -6.46
C ASN A 224 -0.42 -28.76 -6.34
N LYS A 225 -1.32 -29.20 -7.21
CA LYS A 225 -1.85 -30.57 -7.28
C LYS A 225 -1.49 -31.21 -8.62
N PRO A 226 -0.29 -31.81 -8.75
CA PRO A 226 0.11 -32.55 -9.94
C PRO A 226 -0.38 -34.00 -9.90
N ASN A 227 -0.79 -34.53 -11.05
CA ASN A 227 -1.08 -35.94 -11.26
C ASN A 227 -0.47 -36.40 -12.59
N SER A 228 0.41 -37.39 -12.50
CA SER A 228 1.13 -37.99 -13.64
C SER A 228 0.59 -39.37 -14.03
N ILE A 229 -0.59 -39.75 -13.55
CA ILE A 229 -1.24 -41.00 -13.95
C ILE A 229 -1.89 -40.78 -15.31
N ASP A 230 -1.34 -41.48 -16.31
CA ASP A 230 -1.89 -41.54 -17.65
C ASP A 230 -3.38 -41.89 -17.62
N THR A 231 -4.19 -41.06 -18.28
CA THR A 231 -5.64 -41.25 -18.36
C THR A 231 -6.07 -41.24 -19.83
N LEU A 232 -6.86 -42.23 -20.23
CA LEU A 232 -7.40 -42.31 -21.58
C LEU A 232 -8.70 -41.52 -21.67
N LEU A 233 -8.69 -40.44 -22.45
CA LEU A 233 -9.87 -39.61 -22.72
C LEU A 233 -10.56 -40.11 -23.98
N LYS A 234 -11.80 -40.58 -23.84
CA LYS A 234 -12.64 -40.94 -24.98
C LYS A 234 -12.99 -39.68 -25.77
N SER A 235 -12.75 -39.71 -27.09
CA SER A 235 -12.98 -38.55 -27.95
C SER A 235 -14.41 -38.01 -27.80
N GLY A 236 -14.54 -36.70 -27.61
CA GLY A 236 -15.81 -35.98 -27.48
C GLY A 236 -16.53 -36.15 -26.14
N ARG A 237 -15.95 -36.84 -25.14
CA ARG A 237 -16.57 -37.01 -23.82
C ARG A 237 -15.94 -36.13 -22.75
N TRP A 238 -16.78 -35.54 -21.91
CA TRP A 238 -16.35 -34.86 -20.69
C TRP A 238 -15.88 -35.89 -19.66
N VAL A 239 -14.73 -35.63 -19.06
CA VAL A 239 -14.12 -36.45 -18.01
C VAL A 239 -13.71 -35.51 -16.88
N GLU A 240 -14.20 -35.77 -15.67
CA GLU A 240 -13.72 -35.09 -14.48
C GLU A 240 -12.30 -35.56 -14.15
N LEU A 241 -11.41 -34.62 -13.85
CA LEU A 241 -10.00 -34.90 -13.61
C LEU A 241 -9.67 -34.94 -12.12
N ALA A 242 -8.92 -35.97 -11.73
CA ALA A 242 -8.35 -36.08 -10.39
C ALA A 242 -6.93 -35.48 -10.35
N PHE A 243 -6.66 -34.46 -9.56
CA PHE A 243 -5.35 -33.78 -9.52
C PHE A 243 -4.41 -34.30 -8.44
N GLN A 244 -4.91 -35.12 -7.50
CA GLN A 244 -4.13 -35.93 -6.56
C GLN A 244 -4.88 -37.26 -6.37
N THR A 245 -5.37 -37.53 -5.14
CA THR A 245 -6.17 -38.70 -4.79
C THR A 245 -7.65 -38.55 -5.13
N ASP A 246 -8.11 -37.32 -5.41
CA ASP A 246 -9.51 -37.00 -5.69
C ASP A 246 -9.65 -35.95 -6.81
N GLY A 247 -10.91 -35.68 -7.19
CA GLY A 247 -11.33 -34.65 -8.15
C GLY A 247 -11.38 -33.22 -7.60
N VAL A 248 -11.11 -33.04 -6.30
CA VAL A 248 -11.31 -31.75 -5.63
C VAL A 248 -10.05 -30.90 -5.76
N ILE A 249 -10.16 -29.75 -6.41
CA ILE A 249 -9.08 -28.77 -6.51
C ILE A 249 -8.97 -27.96 -5.22
N LEU A 250 -10.08 -27.32 -4.81
CA LEU A 250 -10.18 -26.49 -3.60
C LEU A 250 -11.52 -26.77 -2.89
N THR A 251 -11.55 -26.62 -1.57
CA THR A 251 -12.78 -26.63 -0.76
C THR A 251 -12.95 -25.27 -0.11
N GLY A 252 -14.15 -24.70 -0.21
CA GLY A 252 -14.45 -23.38 0.35
C GLY A 252 -14.66 -23.40 1.87
N PRO A 253 -14.66 -22.23 2.53
CA PRO A 253 -14.65 -20.90 1.92
C PRO A 253 -13.24 -20.42 1.51
N VAL A 254 -13.03 -20.19 0.20
CA VAL A 254 -11.76 -19.62 -0.32
C VAL A 254 -12.00 -18.69 -1.50
N VAL A 255 -11.16 -17.67 -1.67
CA VAL A 255 -10.99 -16.94 -2.94
C VAL A 255 -9.77 -17.54 -3.64
N HIS A 256 -9.81 -17.70 -4.96
CA HIS A 256 -8.76 -18.39 -5.69
C HIS A 256 -8.42 -17.77 -7.04
N GLN A 257 -7.16 -17.99 -7.42
CA GLN A 257 -6.62 -17.84 -8.76
C GLN A 257 -6.03 -19.19 -9.15
N THR A 258 -6.70 -19.93 -10.01
CA THR A 258 -6.35 -21.31 -10.36
C THR A 258 -6.07 -21.44 -11.85
N MET A 259 -5.00 -22.17 -12.17
CA MET A 259 -4.65 -22.62 -13.50
C MET A 259 -4.62 -24.15 -13.52
N VAL A 260 -5.24 -24.77 -14.51
CA VAL A 260 -5.08 -26.18 -14.84
C VAL A 260 -4.22 -26.28 -16.09
N HIS A 261 -3.08 -26.96 -16.00
CA HIS A 261 -2.22 -27.28 -17.13
C HIS A 261 -2.34 -28.78 -17.45
N LEU A 262 -2.62 -29.11 -18.71
CA LEU A 262 -2.72 -30.47 -19.24
C LEU A 262 -1.65 -30.73 -20.30
N LEU A 263 -0.99 -31.88 -20.21
CA LEU A 263 -0.11 -32.40 -21.25
C LEU A 263 -0.76 -33.64 -21.87
N LEU A 264 -1.01 -33.60 -23.17
CA LEU A 264 -1.68 -34.67 -23.91
C LEU A 264 -0.76 -35.22 -25.00
N ASP A 265 -0.90 -36.51 -25.28
CA ASP A 265 -0.46 -37.16 -26.51
C ASP A 265 -1.70 -37.40 -27.36
N ALA A 266 -1.83 -36.63 -28.44
CA ALA A 266 -3.05 -36.50 -29.22
C ALA A 266 -2.74 -36.33 -30.72
N PRO A 267 -3.61 -36.80 -31.63
CA PRO A 267 -3.48 -36.49 -33.05
C PRO A 267 -3.54 -34.98 -33.32
N ASP A 268 -2.84 -34.55 -34.38
CA ASP A 268 -2.90 -33.18 -34.88
C ASP A 268 -4.36 -32.75 -35.15
N GLY A 269 -4.70 -31.53 -34.75
CA GLY A 269 -6.05 -30.99 -34.89
C GLY A 269 -7.03 -31.42 -33.79
N THR A 270 -6.58 -32.12 -32.75
CA THR A 270 -7.39 -32.38 -31.55
C THR A 270 -7.78 -31.07 -30.87
N ARG A 271 -9.08 -30.87 -30.62
CA ARG A 271 -9.61 -29.75 -29.84
C ARG A 271 -9.75 -30.14 -28.38
N VAL A 272 -9.27 -29.30 -27.46
CA VAL A 272 -9.33 -29.54 -26.02
C VAL A 272 -10.14 -28.45 -25.35
N GLU A 273 -11.13 -28.86 -24.56
CA GLU A 273 -12.01 -27.96 -23.83
C GLU A 273 -11.88 -28.25 -22.34
N GLY A 274 -11.77 -27.19 -21.55
CA GLY A 274 -11.68 -27.24 -20.10
C GLY A 274 -12.85 -26.52 -19.46
N GLN A 275 -13.36 -27.06 -18.35
CA GLN A 275 -14.43 -26.43 -17.59
C GLN A 275 -14.21 -26.61 -16.08
N PHE A 276 -14.16 -25.49 -15.37
CA PHE A 276 -14.26 -25.45 -13.92
C PHE A 276 -15.74 -25.52 -13.50
N PHE A 277 -16.03 -26.17 -12.39
CA PHE A 277 -17.39 -26.22 -11.83
C PHE A 277 -17.33 -26.36 -10.31
N LEU A 278 -18.40 -25.95 -9.63
CA LEU A 278 -18.56 -26.17 -8.19
C LEU A 278 -19.53 -27.30 -7.93
N THR A 279 -19.27 -28.08 -6.88
CA THR A 279 -20.23 -29.01 -6.27
C THR A 279 -20.52 -28.56 -4.85
N ASP A 280 -21.67 -28.91 -4.28
CA ASP A 280 -21.79 -28.99 -2.81
C ASP A 280 -21.39 -30.38 -2.31
N SER A 281 -21.42 -30.55 -0.99
CA SER A 281 -21.22 -31.82 -0.29
C SER A 281 -22.26 -32.90 -0.65
N ALA A 282 -23.34 -32.57 -1.36
CA ALA A 282 -24.32 -33.52 -1.90
C ALA A 282 -24.09 -33.86 -3.39
N GLY A 283 -23.18 -33.16 -4.07
CA GLY A 283 -22.79 -33.41 -5.46
C GLY A 283 -23.52 -32.55 -6.50
N ASP A 284 -24.33 -31.56 -6.10
CA ASP A 284 -25.07 -30.72 -7.05
C ASP A 284 -24.13 -29.70 -7.71
N THR A 285 -24.09 -29.70 -9.04
CA THR A 285 -23.13 -28.94 -9.85
C THR A 285 -23.64 -27.55 -10.23
N SER A 286 -22.83 -26.51 -10.04
CA SER A 286 -22.98 -25.21 -10.72
C SER A 286 -21.81 -24.98 -11.69
N ASP A 287 -22.10 -24.76 -12.96
CA ASP A 287 -21.09 -24.69 -14.03
C ASP A 287 -20.50 -23.27 -14.18
N TYR A 288 -19.17 -23.19 -14.38
CA TYR A 288 -18.54 -22.01 -14.99
C TYR A 288 -18.43 -22.17 -16.51
N LEU A 289 -18.21 -21.07 -17.22
CA LEU A 289 -18.11 -21.06 -18.68
C LEU A 289 -16.93 -21.94 -19.16
N PRO A 290 -17.10 -22.74 -20.24
CA PRO A 290 -16.00 -23.47 -20.84
C PRO A 290 -14.97 -22.50 -21.46
N SER A 291 -13.70 -22.88 -21.37
CA SER A 291 -12.60 -22.23 -22.08
C SER A 291 -12.07 -23.19 -23.15
N ASP A 292 -11.92 -22.68 -24.37
CA ASP A 292 -11.51 -23.43 -25.55
C ASP A 292 -10.02 -23.18 -25.86
N GLU A 293 -9.22 -24.24 -25.98
CA GLU A 293 -7.87 -24.14 -26.54
C GLU A 293 -7.66 -25.17 -27.67
N ALA A 294 -6.89 -24.78 -28.69
CA ALA A 294 -6.57 -25.61 -29.83
C ALA A 294 -5.05 -25.73 -29.97
N GLY A 295 -4.51 -26.95 -29.85
CA GLY A 295 -3.09 -27.20 -30.11
C GLY A 295 -2.56 -28.49 -29.47
N PRO A 296 -1.54 -29.13 -30.06
CA PRO A 296 -0.99 -30.42 -29.61
C PRO A 296 0.01 -30.31 -28.43
N GLU A 297 0.34 -29.11 -27.95
CA GLU A 297 1.36 -28.91 -26.91
C GLU A 297 0.84 -28.03 -25.77
N GLY A 298 0.53 -28.65 -24.62
CA GLY A 298 0.23 -27.99 -23.35
C GLY A 298 -1.01 -27.08 -23.35
N CYS A 299 -2.14 -27.56 -22.81
CA CYS A 299 -3.35 -26.72 -22.66
C CYS A 299 -3.42 -26.10 -21.27
N GLN A 300 -3.72 -24.80 -21.18
CA GLN A 300 -3.85 -24.07 -19.92
C GLN A 300 -5.25 -23.49 -19.77
N PHE A 301 -5.86 -23.69 -18.60
CA PHE A 301 -7.19 -23.20 -18.29
C PHE A 301 -7.18 -22.41 -16.99
N HIS A 302 -7.70 -21.20 -17.01
CA HIS A 302 -7.66 -20.29 -15.87
C HIS A 302 -9.06 -20.06 -15.30
N ALA A 303 -9.17 -20.04 -13.98
CA ALA A 303 -10.36 -19.62 -13.26
C ALA A 303 -9.98 -18.79 -12.04
N ASN A 304 -10.66 -17.65 -11.89
CA ASN A 304 -10.59 -16.80 -10.71
C ASN A 304 -12.00 -16.67 -10.13
N GLY A 305 -12.13 -16.75 -8.82
CA GLY A 305 -13.44 -16.67 -8.19
C GLY A 305 -13.43 -17.03 -6.72
N GLN A 306 -14.63 -17.27 -6.19
CA GLN A 306 -14.84 -17.67 -4.81
C GLN A 306 -15.48 -19.06 -4.76
N VAL A 307 -14.90 -19.95 -3.96
CA VAL A 307 -15.52 -21.21 -3.56
C VAL A 307 -16.19 -20.94 -2.22
N LEU A 308 -17.53 -20.95 -2.19
CA LEU A 308 -18.29 -20.67 -0.97
C LEU A 308 -18.15 -21.80 0.06
N ALA A 309 -18.43 -21.51 1.33
CA ALA A 309 -18.43 -22.51 2.39
C ALA A 309 -19.32 -23.72 2.01
N GLY A 310 -18.78 -24.93 2.20
CA GLY A 310 -19.47 -26.19 1.86
C GLY A 310 -19.50 -26.53 0.37
N ARG A 311 -18.83 -25.75 -0.49
CA ARG A 311 -18.64 -26.03 -1.92
C ARG A 311 -17.22 -26.51 -2.21
N GLN A 312 -17.08 -27.26 -3.31
CA GLN A 312 -15.79 -27.76 -3.81
C GLN A 312 -15.60 -27.34 -5.27
N LEU A 313 -14.39 -26.95 -5.63
CA LEU A 313 -14.00 -26.62 -7.00
C LEU A 313 -13.44 -27.85 -7.69
N HIS A 314 -13.94 -28.15 -8.88
CA HIS A 314 -13.55 -29.28 -9.72
C HIS A 314 -13.20 -28.79 -11.13
N PHE A 315 -12.59 -29.67 -11.91
CA PHE A 315 -12.32 -29.43 -13.32
C PHE A 315 -12.59 -30.68 -14.15
N LYS A 316 -13.26 -30.49 -15.28
CA LYS A 316 -13.50 -31.53 -16.30
C LYS A 316 -12.91 -31.08 -17.63
N VAL A 317 -12.47 -32.06 -18.41
CA VAL A 317 -11.89 -31.87 -19.73
C VAL A 317 -12.65 -32.68 -20.78
N ARG A 318 -12.71 -32.17 -22.00
CA ARG A 318 -13.13 -32.91 -23.19
C ARG A 318 -12.09 -32.72 -24.28
N ALA A 319 -11.55 -33.83 -24.80
CA ALA A 319 -10.69 -33.83 -25.97
C ALA A 319 -11.46 -34.43 -27.15
N THR A 320 -11.43 -33.78 -28.32
CA THR A 320 -12.11 -34.22 -29.54
C THR A 320 -11.09 -34.33 -30.65
N SER A 321 -10.67 -35.56 -30.94
CA SER A 321 -9.76 -35.89 -32.05
C SER A 321 -10.52 -35.89 -33.39
N PRO A 322 -9.90 -35.43 -34.50
CA PRO A 322 -10.55 -35.41 -35.81
C PRO A 322 -10.92 -36.80 -36.35
N ASP A 323 -10.16 -37.82 -35.98
CA ASP A 323 -10.34 -39.22 -36.40
C ASP A 323 -11.17 -40.06 -35.42
N GLY A 324 -11.62 -39.47 -34.31
CA GLY A 324 -12.37 -40.15 -33.26
C GLY A 324 -11.53 -41.07 -32.36
N SER A 325 -10.20 -41.09 -32.52
CA SER A 325 -9.30 -41.85 -31.66
C SER A 325 -9.27 -41.32 -30.22
N ASP A 326 -8.98 -42.18 -29.26
CA ASP A 326 -8.83 -41.74 -27.87
C ASP A 326 -7.56 -40.90 -27.69
N VAL A 327 -7.62 -39.93 -26.78
CA VAL A 327 -6.50 -39.04 -26.46
C VAL A 327 -5.88 -39.46 -25.13
N ARG A 328 -4.55 -39.51 -25.05
CA ARG A 328 -3.87 -39.85 -23.80
C ARG A 328 -3.48 -38.59 -23.04
N LEU A 329 -4.03 -38.41 -21.84
CA LEU A 329 -3.61 -37.36 -20.91
C LEU A 329 -2.44 -37.89 -20.07
N LEU A 330 -1.25 -37.34 -20.31
CA LEU A 330 0.01 -37.78 -19.69
C LEU A 330 0.24 -37.13 -18.32
N HIS A 331 -0.06 -35.84 -18.23
CA HIS A 331 0.16 -35.08 -17.01
C HIS A 331 -0.87 -33.97 -16.86
N ARG A 332 -1.24 -33.69 -15.62
CA ARG A 332 -2.13 -32.59 -15.27
C ARG A 332 -1.72 -31.95 -13.96
N VAL A 333 -1.80 -30.63 -13.88
CA VAL A 333 -1.53 -29.88 -12.65
C VAL A 333 -2.59 -28.83 -12.46
N ALA A 334 -3.19 -28.78 -11.27
CA ALA A 334 -3.89 -27.59 -10.81
C ALA A 334 -2.93 -26.79 -9.94
N SER A 335 -2.67 -25.54 -10.29
CA SER A 335 -1.73 -24.66 -9.59
C SER A 335 -2.28 -23.25 -9.44
N GLY A 336 -1.76 -22.50 -8.48
CA GLY A 336 -2.11 -21.09 -8.31
C GLY A 336 -2.10 -20.63 -6.86
N LEU A 337 -2.88 -19.59 -6.57
CA LEU A 337 -2.95 -18.96 -5.25
C LEU A 337 -4.39 -19.02 -4.73
N TYR A 338 -4.57 -19.23 -3.42
CA TYR A 338 -5.88 -19.13 -2.79
C TYR A 338 -5.79 -18.58 -1.37
N TRP A 339 -6.86 -17.92 -0.93
CA TRP A 339 -7.00 -17.27 0.37
C TRP A 339 -8.20 -17.86 1.09
N ALA A 340 -8.06 -18.20 2.37
CA ALA A 340 -9.21 -18.55 3.21
C ALA A 340 -10.10 -17.31 3.41
N VAL A 341 -11.42 -17.51 3.49
CA VAL A 341 -12.41 -16.43 3.66
C VAL A 341 -13.29 -16.67 4.88
#